data_AF-A0A060X430-F1
#
_entry.id   AF-A0A060X430-F1
#
_cell.length_a   1.000
_cell.length_b   1.000
_cell.length_c   1.000
_cell.angle_alpha   90.00
_cell.angle_beta   90.00
_cell.angle_gamma   90.00
#
_symmetry.space_group_name_H-M   'P 1'
#
loop_
_entity.id
_entity.type
_entity.pdbx_description
1 polymer ?
#
loop_
_entity_poly.entity_id
_entity_poly.type
_entity_poly.pdbx_seq_one_letter_code
_entity_poly.pdbx_strand_id
1 'polypeptide(L)'
;MPPSLTAALQEWESLEKEYHQIQESHRLYLQKLEEVSKLQSNCSSSIARQRSRLKDMSQLMKKCNKERLTEEDVKTLDEIKEHIKARPNTFFEMEAFLPKKNGYECHYIKNIISQVSGEGHVKEFAYKDEYEKFKLYLTVILLLFAFMCYCFVSYRFVDAILNFLLVWYYCTLTVRESILISNGSRIKGWWVFHHYVSAFLSGVMLTCLDTPTHSRVFLYFDYFLHLKASKL
;
A
#
# COMPACT_ATOMS: atom_id res chain seq x y z
N MET A 1 48.23 -25.88 -5.33
CA MET A 1 47.56 -26.30 -6.58
C MET A 1 46.23 -25.57 -6.66
N PRO A 2 45.86 -24.96 -7.80
CA PRO A 2 44.53 -24.38 -7.97
C PRO A 2 43.45 -25.47 -7.85
N PRO A 3 42.26 -25.16 -7.29
CA PRO A 3 41.19 -26.14 -7.19
C PRO A 3 40.86 -26.70 -8.58
N SER A 4 40.74 -28.03 -8.68
CA SER A 4 40.41 -28.68 -9.95
C SER A 4 39.01 -28.26 -10.40
N LEU A 5 38.82 -28.09 -11.71
CA LEU A 5 37.51 -27.77 -12.30
C LEU A 5 36.42 -28.76 -11.83
N THR A 6 36.79 -30.01 -11.63
CA THR A 6 35.92 -31.07 -11.09
C THR A 6 35.43 -30.76 -9.67
N ALA A 7 36.30 -30.26 -8.79
CA ALA A 7 35.91 -29.86 -7.44
C ALA A 7 34.94 -28.66 -7.45
N ALA A 8 35.17 -27.69 -8.35
CA ALA A 8 34.27 -26.54 -8.51
C ALA A 8 32.89 -26.93 -9.05
N LEU A 9 32.82 -27.88 -10.00
CA LEU A 9 31.55 -28.40 -10.53
C LEU A 9 30.76 -29.19 -9.49
N GLN A 10 31.44 -29.98 -8.67
CA GLN A 10 30.80 -30.73 -7.60
C GLN A 10 30.26 -29.81 -6.50
N GLU A 11 31.01 -28.75 -6.15
CA GLU A 11 30.54 -27.71 -5.23
C GLU A 11 29.32 -26.98 -5.78
N TRP A 12 29.33 -26.62 -7.06
CA TRP A 12 28.18 -25.99 -7.73
C TRP A 12 26.92 -26.86 -7.68
N GLU A 13 27.06 -28.17 -7.92
CA GLU A 13 25.92 -29.09 -7.83
C GLU A 13 25.37 -29.22 -6.40
N SER A 14 26.24 -29.11 -5.38
CA SER A 14 25.80 -29.05 -3.98
C SER A 14 25.02 -27.76 -3.70
N LEU A 15 25.54 -26.62 -4.15
CA LEU A 15 24.89 -25.32 -3.98
C LEU A 15 23.54 -25.25 -4.69
N GLU A 16 23.40 -25.85 -5.87
CA GLU A 16 22.12 -25.90 -6.60
C GLU A 16 21.07 -26.73 -5.83
N LYS A 17 21.49 -27.84 -5.21
CA LYS A 17 20.60 -28.66 -4.36
C LYS A 17 20.16 -27.89 -3.11
N GLU A 18 21.08 -27.20 -2.44
CA GLU A 18 20.78 -26.35 -1.29
C GLU A 18 19.82 -25.20 -1.66
N TYR A 19 20.06 -24.57 -2.81
CA TYR A 19 19.19 -23.51 -3.33
C TYR A 19 17.75 -24.01 -3.52
N HIS A 20 17.56 -25.18 -4.14
CA HIS A 20 16.22 -25.77 -4.29
C HIS A 20 15.55 -26.09 -2.94
N GLN A 21 16.30 -26.59 -1.96
CA GLN A 21 15.77 -26.83 -0.61
C GLN A 21 15.34 -25.54 0.08
N ILE A 22 16.11 -24.46 -0.09
CA ILE A 22 15.78 -23.13 0.43
C ILE A 22 14.49 -22.62 -0.23
N GLN A 23 14.35 -22.77 -1.55
CA GLN A 23 13.14 -22.37 -2.27
C GLN A 23 11.89 -23.11 -1.75
N GLU A 24 11.99 -24.42 -1.53
CA GLU A 24 10.88 -25.21 -1.00
C GLU A 24 10.54 -24.81 0.44
N SER A 25 11.55 -24.65 1.30
CA SER A 25 11.38 -24.20 2.68
C SER A 25 10.73 -22.82 2.76
N HIS A 26 11.14 -21.89 1.89
CA HIS A 26 10.54 -20.56 1.78
C HIS A 26 9.07 -20.64 1.35
N ARG A 27 8.74 -21.49 0.37
CA ARG A 27 7.35 -21.73 -0.06
C ARG A 27 6.49 -22.23 1.10
N LEU A 28 6.98 -23.21 1.87
CA LEU A 28 6.26 -23.75 3.04
C LEU A 28 6.08 -22.70 4.14
N TYR A 29 7.13 -21.91 4.43
CA TYR A 29 7.07 -20.80 5.39
C TYR A 29 5.93 -19.84 5.06
N LEU A 30 5.78 -19.47 3.79
CA LEU A 30 4.75 -18.54 3.35
C LEU A 30 3.34 -19.11 3.45
N GLN A 31 3.15 -20.39 3.11
CA GLN A 31 1.87 -21.07 3.31
C GLN A 31 1.46 -21.03 4.78
N LYS A 32 2.40 -21.29 5.69
CA LYS A 32 2.14 -21.22 7.14
C LYS A 32 1.87 -19.80 7.62
N LEU A 33 2.55 -18.81 7.07
CA LEU A 33 2.32 -17.41 7.38
C LEU A 33 0.90 -16.97 6.97
N GLU A 34 0.40 -17.43 5.82
CA GLU A 34 -0.97 -17.18 5.36
C GLU A 34 -2.01 -17.84 6.27
N GLU A 35 -1.82 -19.12 6.61
CA GLU A 35 -2.69 -19.85 7.55
C GLU A 35 -2.80 -19.11 8.89
N VAL A 36 -1.66 -18.67 9.44
CA VAL A 36 -1.59 -17.91 10.71
C VAL A 36 -2.31 -16.57 10.57
N SER A 37 -2.09 -15.83 9.48
CA SER A 37 -2.75 -14.53 9.22
C SER A 37 -4.28 -14.67 9.17
N LYS A 38 -4.78 -15.72 8.51
CA LYS A 38 -6.22 -16.03 8.46
C LYS A 38 -6.78 -16.33 9.85
N LEU A 39 -6.09 -17.14 10.65
CA LEU A 39 -6.49 -17.44 12.02
C LEU A 39 -6.50 -16.18 12.90
N GLN A 40 -5.49 -15.31 12.78
CA GLN A 40 -5.41 -14.05 13.51
C GLN A 40 -6.60 -13.13 13.20
N SER A 41 -6.95 -12.97 11.91
CA SER A 41 -8.11 -12.17 11.48
C SER A 41 -9.43 -12.73 12.01
N ASN A 42 -9.61 -14.05 11.92
CA ASN A 42 -10.80 -14.74 12.41
C ASN A 42 -10.95 -14.60 13.94
N CYS A 43 -9.85 -14.77 14.68
CA CYS A 43 -9.82 -14.62 16.13
C CYS A 43 -10.19 -13.18 16.53
N SER A 44 -9.52 -12.19 15.93
CA SER A 44 -9.80 -10.76 16.17
C SER A 44 -11.26 -10.40 15.92
N SER A 45 -11.80 -10.85 14.79
CA SER A 45 -13.20 -10.58 14.41
C SER A 45 -14.19 -11.26 15.35
N SER A 46 -13.89 -12.49 15.79
CA SER A 46 -14.73 -13.25 16.72
C SER A 46 -14.75 -12.63 18.11
N ILE A 47 -13.60 -12.19 18.62
CA ILE A 47 -13.48 -11.46 19.90
C ILE A 47 -14.27 -10.16 19.83
N ALA A 48 -14.12 -9.37 18.75
CA ALA A 48 -14.87 -8.12 18.58
C ALA A 48 -16.39 -8.37 18.56
N ARG A 49 -16.84 -9.38 17.82
CA ARG A 49 -18.26 -9.77 17.76
C ARG A 49 -18.78 -10.20 19.14
N GLN A 50 -18.03 -11.01 19.87
CA GLN A 50 -18.45 -11.49 21.19
C GLN A 50 -18.47 -10.36 22.22
N ARG A 51 -17.51 -9.43 22.19
CA ARG A 51 -17.54 -8.21 23.01
C ARG A 51 -18.80 -7.38 22.79
N SER A 52 -19.21 -7.19 21.54
CA SER A 52 -20.47 -6.49 21.22
C SER A 52 -21.67 -7.22 21.84
N ARG A 53 -21.79 -8.53 21.60
CA ARG A 53 -22.91 -9.33 22.13
C ARG A 53 -22.96 -9.36 23.65
N LEU A 54 -21.81 -9.40 24.33
CA LEU A 54 -21.75 -9.35 25.79
C LEU A 54 -22.16 -7.98 26.33
N LYS A 55 -21.83 -6.89 25.63
CA LYS A 55 -22.30 -5.54 25.95
C LYS A 55 -23.82 -5.45 25.83
N ASP A 56 -24.38 -5.98 24.75
CA ASP A 56 -25.84 -6.00 24.53
C ASP A 56 -26.54 -6.86 25.60
N MET A 57 -25.99 -8.04 25.91
CA MET A 57 -26.49 -8.92 26.96
C MET A 57 -26.47 -8.24 28.34
N SER A 58 -25.38 -7.53 28.67
CA SER A 58 -25.28 -6.76 29.91
C SER A 58 -26.35 -5.66 29.99
N GLN A 59 -26.67 -5.00 28.86
CA GLN A 59 -27.75 -4.01 28.81
C GLN A 59 -29.13 -4.62 28.98
N LEU A 60 -29.40 -5.78 28.37
CA LEU A 60 -30.66 -6.51 28.55
C LEU A 60 -30.85 -6.94 30.00
N MET A 61 -29.80 -7.46 30.64
CA MET A 61 -29.83 -7.86 32.06
C MET A 61 -30.07 -6.70 33.02
N LYS A 62 -29.60 -5.49 32.69
CA LYS A 62 -29.90 -4.29 33.46
C LYS A 62 -31.36 -3.86 33.35
N LYS A 63 -32.02 -4.18 32.24
CA LYS A 63 -33.44 -3.86 31.98
C LYS A 63 -34.41 -4.91 32.53
N CYS A 64 -33.93 -6.10 32.90
CA CYS A 64 -34.75 -7.12 33.54
C CYS A 64 -35.26 -6.64 34.91
N ASN A 65 -36.58 -6.67 35.09
CA ASN A 65 -37.22 -6.18 36.30
C ASN A 65 -37.11 -7.23 37.41
N LYS A 66 -36.29 -6.96 38.43
CA LYS A 66 -35.98 -7.90 39.53
C LYS A 66 -37.18 -8.35 40.36
N GLU A 67 -38.24 -7.54 40.38
CA GLU A 67 -39.47 -7.80 41.13
C GLU A 67 -40.34 -8.94 40.54
N ARG A 68 -40.06 -9.37 39.31
CA ARG A 68 -40.84 -10.39 38.58
C ARG A 68 -40.13 -11.75 38.47
N LEU A 69 -38.95 -11.89 39.08
CA LEU A 69 -38.06 -13.03 38.93
C LEU A 69 -38.15 -13.94 40.16
N THR A 70 -38.11 -15.26 39.94
CA THR A 70 -38.02 -16.23 41.05
C THR A 70 -36.63 -16.21 41.69
N GLU A 71 -36.49 -16.76 42.89
CA GLU A 71 -35.21 -16.82 43.61
C GLU A 71 -34.13 -17.60 42.80
N GLU A 72 -34.55 -18.59 42.03
CA GLU A 72 -33.71 -19.35 41.08
C GLU A 72 -33.29 -18.51 39.86
N ASP A 73 -34.20 -17.68 39.33
CA ASP A 73 -33.88 -16.76 38.22
C ASP A 73 -32.88 -15.67 38.65
N VAL A 74 -32.95 -15.21 39.91
CA VAL A 74 -32.00 -14.23 40.45
C VAL A 74 -30.60 -14.84 40.57
N LYS A 75 -30.52 -16.08 41.05
CA LYS A 75 -29.25 -16.82 41.16
C LYS A 75 -28.61 -17.06 39.80
N THR A 76 -29.37 -17.53 38.82
CA THR A 76 -28.87 -17.75 37.45
C THR A 76 -28.45 -16.44 36.78
N LEU A 77 -29.18 -15.34 37.02
CA LEU A 77 -28.80 -14.02 36.51
C LEU A 77 -27.45 -13.53 37.06
N ASP A 78 -27.17 -13.76 38.33
CA ASP A 78 -25.92 -13.36 38.96
C ASP A 78 -24.74 -14.25 38.52
N GLU A 79 -24.94 -15.56 38.35
CA GLU A 79 -23.95 -16.46 37.73
C GLU A 79 -23.56 -15.97 36.32
N ILE A 80 -24.56 -15.62 35.48
CA ILE A 80 -24.28 -15.13 34.13
C ILE A 80 -23.57 -13.78 34.15
N LYS A 81 -23.88 -12.88 35.09
CA LYS A 81 -23.15 -11.60 35.23
C LYS A 81 -21.69 -11.81 35.58
N GLU A 82 -21.37 -12.75 36.48
CA GLU A 82 -19.99 -13.06 36.82
C GLU A 82 -19.25 -13.63 35.61
N HIS A 83 -19.88 -14.51 34.82
CA HIS A 83 -19.31 -14.97 33.55
C HIS A 83 -19.10 -13.82 32.53
N ILE A 84 -20.02 -12.85 32.44
CA ILE A 84 -19.88 -11.68 31.57
C ILE A 84 -18.71 -10.80 32.03
N LYS A 85 -18.46 -10.66 33.34
CA LYS A 85 -17.35 -9.88 33.89
C LYS A 85 -15.99 -10.56 33.74
N ALA A 86 -15.93 -11.89 33.77
CA ALA A 86 -14.69 -12.65 33.64
C ALA A 86 -14.17 -12.72 32.19
N ARG A 87 -15.06 -12.82 31.20
CA ARG A 87 -14.71 -12.97 29.76
C ARG A 87 -13.82 -11.87 29.16
N PRO A 88 -13.99 -10.58 29.49
CA PRO A 88 -13.09 -9.51 29.03
C PRO A 88 -11.61 -9.74 29.34
N ASN A 89 -11.27 -10.32 30.50
CA ASN A 89 -9.88 -10.61 30.87
C ASN A 89 -9.30 -11.71 29.96
N THR A 90 -10.07 -12.76 29.71
CA THR A 90 -9.67 -13.82 28.76
C THR A 90 -9.46 -13.27 27.34
N PHE A 91 -10.31 -12.34 26.88
CA PHE A 91 -10.09 -11.70 25.58
C PHE A 91 -8.84 -10.83 25.55
N PHE A 92 -8.53 -10.15 26.65
CA PHE A 92 -7.31 -9.34 26.75
C PHE A 92 -6.06 -10.22 26.64
N GLU A 93 -6.04 -11.38 27.33
CA GLU A 93 -4.97 -12.37 27.21
C GLU A 93 -4.86 -12.91 25.78
N MET A 94 -5.97 -13.27 25.15
CA MET A 94 -5.99 -13.73 23.75
C MET A 94 -5.48 -12.67 22.78
N GLU A 95 -5.86 -11.39 22.96
CA GLU A 95 -5.41 -10.27 22.13
C GLU A 95 -3.93 -9.94 22.32
N ALA A 96 -3.32 -10.30 23.46
CA ALA A 96 -1.89 -10.10 23.67
C ALA A 96 -1.03 -10.93 22.70
N PHE A 97 -1.55 -12.05 22.21
CA PHE A 97 -0.89 -12.91 21.21
C PHE A 97 -1.27 -12.57 19.76
N LEU A 98 -2.22 -11.66 19.57
CA LEU A 98 -2.62 -11.19 18.24
C LEU A 98 -1.75 -10.01 17.82
N PRO A 99 -1.49 -9.84 16.51
CA PRO A 99 -0.76 -8.69 16.01
C PRO A 99 -1.52 -7.42 16.42
N LYS A 100 -0.81 -6.51 17.09
CA LYS A 100 -1.40 -5.23 17.50
C LYS A 100 -1.87 -4.49 16.25
N LYS A 101 -2.96 -3.72 16.36
CA LYS A 101 -3.46 -2.81 15.31
C LYS A 101 -2.51 -1.64 15.01
N ASN A 102 -1.21 -1.82 15.18
CA ASN A 102 -0.20 -0.93 14.66
C ASN A 102 -0.26 -1.09 13.13
N GLY A 103 -0.81 -0.10 12.43
CA GLY A 103 -1.24 -0.24 11.04
C GLY A 103 -0.15 -0.65 10.03
N TYR A 104 1.12 -0.55 10.41
CA TYR A 104 2.26 -0.83 9.54
C TYR A 104 2.72 -2.30 9.55
N GLU A 105 2.73 -2.98 10.70
CA GLU A 105 3.21 -4.38 10.84
C GLU A 105 2.27 -5.39 10.15
N CYS A 106 0.95 -5.22 10.34
CA CYS A 106 -0.05 -6.08 9.73
C CYS A 106 -0.13 -5.87 8.20
N HIS A 107 0.07 -4.63 7.74
CA HIS A 107 0.14 -4.34 6.31
C HIS A 107 1.38 -4.96 5.67
N TYR A 108 2.53 -4.90 6.34
CA TYR A 108 3.78 -5.48 5.87
C TYR A 108 3.69 -7.00 5.68
N ILE A 109 3.22 -7.73 6.69
CA ILE A 109 3.05 -9.19 6.61
C ILE A 109 2.03 -9.56 5.52
N LYS A 110 0.92 -8.82 5.42
CA LYS A 110 -0.11 -9.04 4.39
C LYS A 110 0.42 -8.74 2.98
N ASN A 111 1.26 -7.73 2.83
CA ASN A 111 1.91 -7.39 1.57
C ASN A 111 2.89 -8.49 1.15
N ILE A 112 3.74 -8.98 2.07
CA ILE A 112 4.65 -10.11 1.81
C ILE A 112 3.89 -11.36 1.37
N ILE A 113 2.84 -11.75 2.10
CA ILE A 113 2.03 -12.93 1.74
C ILE A 113 1.41 -12.74 0.36
N SER A 114 0.84 -11.56 0.08
CA SER A 114 0.20 -11.29 -1.21
C SER A 114 1.21 -11.31 -2.35
N GLN A 115 2.39 -10.71 -2.18
CA GLN A 115 3.46 -10.72 -3.18
C GLN A 115 3.84 -12.17 -3.50
N VAL A 116 4.23 -12.97 -2.50
CA VAL A 116 4.78 -14.30 -2.78
C VAL A 116 3.72 -15.37 -3.13
N SER A 117 2.44 -15.17 -2.80
CA SER A 117 1.35 -16.05 -3.26
C SER A 117 1.09 -15.95 -4.78
N GLY A 118 1.90 -15.20 -5.54
CA GLY A 118 1.81 -15.06 -7.00
C GLY A 118 0.71 -14.11 -7.46
N GLU A 119 -0.39 -14.01 -6.73
CA GLU A 119 -1.46 -13.06 -7.03
C GLU A 119 -1.02 -11.60 -6.87
N GLY A 120 -0.20 -11.28 -5.86
CA GLY A 120 0.31 -9.94 -5.63
C GLY A 120 1.36 -9.57 -6.65
N HIS A 121 2.29 -10.46 -6.99
CA HIS A 121 3.22 -10.20 -8.11
C HIS A 121 2.47 -9.97 -9.42
N VAL A 122 1.51 -10.82 -9.80
CA VAL A 122 0.74 -10.62 -11.04
C VAL A 122 -0.04 -9.31 -11.03
N LYS A 123 -0.70 -8.94 -9.91
CA LYS A 123 -1.44 -7.66 -9.78
C LYS A 123 -0.52 -6.44 -9.70
N GLU A 124 0.64 -6.56 -9.07
CA GLU A 124 1.66 -5.51 -8.96
C GLU A 124 2.36 -5.29 -10.31
N PHE A 125 2.71 -6.36 -11.04
CA PHE A 125 3.23 -6.28 -12.40
C PHE A 125 2.20 -5.70 -13.36
N ALA A 126 0.92 -6.10 -13.26
CA ALA A 126 -0.14 -5.50 -14.05
C ALA A 126 -0.33 -4.01 -13.72
N TYR A 127 -0.34 -3.63 -12.44
CA TYR A 127 -0.43 -2.21 -12.04
C TYR A 127 0.78 -1.41 -12.52
N LYS A 128 1.99 -1.98 -12.44
CA LYS A 128 3.22 -1.36 -12.93
C LYS A 128 3.17 -1.18 -14.45
N ASP A 129 2.72 -2.19 -15.19
CA ASP A 129 2.54 -2.11 -16.64
C ASP A 129 1.51 -1.03 -17.04
N GLU A 130 0.37 -0.98 -16.36
CA GLU A 130 -0.64 0.06 -16.55
C GLU A 130 -0.14 1.47 -16.17
N TYR A 131 0.75 1.56 -15.17
CA TYR A 131 1.43 2.81 -14.80
C TYR A 131 2.46 3.24 -15.86
N GLU A 132 3.29 2.33 -16.37
CA GLU A 132 4.23 2.61 -17.45
C GLU A 132 3.52 3.01 -18.74
N LYS A 133 2.43 2.33 -19.11
CA LYS A 133 1.56 2.70 -20.23
C LYS A 133 1.00 4.11 -20.04
N PHE A 134 0.43 4.42 -18.87
CA PHE A 134 -0.09 5.75 -18.55
C PHE A 134 0.97 6.85 -18.71
N LYS A 135 2.19 6.61 -18.19
CA LYS A 135 3.32 7.54 -18.36
C LYS A 135 3.65 7.74 -19.84
N LEU A 136 3.71 6.67 -20.63
CA LEU A 136 4.00 6.74 -22.05
C LEU A 136 2.94 7.55 -22.81
N TYR A 137 1.66 7.23 -22.62
CA TYR A 137 0.55 7.95 -23.26
C TYR A 137 0.58 9.45 -22.95
N LEU A 138 0.77 9.83 -21.68
CA LEU A 138 0.82 11.24 -21.30
C LEU A 138 2.10 11.94 -21.76
N THR A 139 3.24 11.25 -21.79
CA THR A 139 4.47 11.81 -22.36
C THR A 139 4.30 12.11 -23.85
N VAL A 140 3.64 11.23 -24.60
CA VAL A 140 3.33 11.45 -26.02
C VAL A 140 2.37 12.62 -26.19
N ILE A 141 1.31 12.72 -25.38
CA ILE A 141 0.37 13.85 -25.42
C ILE A 141 1.08 15.16 -25.11
N LEU A 142 1.90 15.21 -24.05
CA LEU A 142 2.68 16.38 -23.68
C LEU A 142 3.68 16.78 -24.78
N LEU A 143 4.33 15.81 -25.43
CA LEU A 143 5.22 16.06 -26.57
C LEU A 143 4.48 16.69 -27.75
N LEU A 144 3.27 16.19 -28.07
CA LEU A 144 2.44 16.77 -29.12
C LEU A 144 2.02 18.21 -28.77
N PHE A 145 1.58 18.47 -27.54
CA PHE A 145 1.25 19.84 -27.12
C PHE A 145 2.47 20.77 -27.11
N ALA A 146 3.63 20.30 -26.68
CA ALA A 146 4.87 21.07 -26.74
C ALA A 146 5.28 21.38 -28.19
N PHE A 147 5.11 20.42 -29.10
CA PHE A 147 5.32 20.62 -30.54
C PHE A 147 4.31 21.63 -31.11
N MET A 148 3.05 21.56 -30.70
CA MET A 148 2.03 22.53 -31.09
C MET A 148 2.36 23.94 -30.56
N CYS A 149 2.80 24.10 -29.32
CA CYS A 149 3.27 25.38 -28.78
C CYS A 149 4.51 25.91 -29.52
N TYR A 150 5.40 25.02 -29.98
CA TYR A 150 6.61 25.39 -30.72
C TYR A 150 6.31 25.81 -32.17
N CYS A 151 5.48 25.05 -32.88
CA CYS A 151 5.13 25.31 -34.27
C CYS A 151 4.05 26.39 -34.44
N PHE A 152 3.09 26.45 -33.52
CA PHE A 152 2.00 27.43 -33.52
C PHE A 152 2.28 28.48 -32.44
N VAL A 153 2.97 29.55 -32.86
CA VAL A 153 3.39 30.66 -32.01
C VAL A 153 2.21 31.28 -31.23
N SER A 154 2.33 31.25 -29.90
CA SER A 154 1.69 32.16 -28.91
C SER A 154 0.16 32.16 -28.79
N TYR A 155 -0.50 31.00 -28.74
CA TYR A 155 -1.85 30.92 -28.15
C TYR A 155 -1.76 30.75 -26.63
N ARG A 156 -2.03 31.84 -25.89
CA ARG A 156 -2.16 31.87 -24.42
C ARG A 156 -3.06 30.75 -23.87
N PHE A 157 -4.03 30.32 -24.67
CA PHE A 157 -4.92 29.22 -24.36
C PHE A 157 -4.24 27.84 -24.37
N VAL A 158 -3.36 27.57 -25.34
CA VAL A 158 -2.63 26.30 -25.45
C VAL A 158 -1.61 26.19 -24.31
N ASP A 159 -0.94 27.30 -23.97
CA ASP A 159 -0.01 27.36 -22.83
C ASP A 159 -0.73 27.11 -21.50
N ALA A 160 -1.94 27.66 -21.31
CA ALA A 160 -2.74 27.42 -20.12
C ALA A 160 -3.20 25.94 -20.01
N ILE A 161 -3.62 25.33 -21.12
CA ILE A 161 -3.97 23.90 -21.16
C ILE A 161 -2.76 23.03 -20.83
N LEU A 162 -1.58 23.35 -21.36
CA LEU A 162 -0.35 22.60 -21.09
C LEU A 162 0.05 22.67 -19.62
N ASN A 163 0.00 23.87 -19.00
CA ASN A 163 0.30 24.03 -17.58
C ASN A 163 -0.73 23.29 -16.69
N PHE A 164 -2.02 23.37 -17.02
CA PHE A 164 -3.05 22.60 -16.31
C PHE A 164 -2.82 21.09 -16.41
N LEU A 165 -2.47 20.61 -17.61
CA LEU A 165 -2.18 19.19 -17.85
C LEU A 165 -0.93 18.72 -17.09
N LEU A 166 0.11 19.56 -16.99
CA LEU A 166 1.32 19.29 -16.21
C LEU A 166 1.02 19.19 -14.70
N VAL A 167 0.28 20.15 -14.15
CA VAL A 167 -0.16 20.10 -12.74
C VAL A 167 -0.94 18.82 -12.46
N TRP A 168 -1.93 18.53 -13.30
CA TRP A 168 -2.74 17.32 -13.17
C TRP A 168 -1.89 16.04 -13.28
N TYR A 169 -0.93 16.03 -14.20
CA TYR A 169 -0.02 14.91 -14.41
C TYR A 169 0.86 14.64 -13.18
N TYR A 170 1.56 15.64 -12.66
CA TYR A 170 2.44 15.45 -11.49
C TYR A 170 1.66 15.10 -10.22
N CYS A 171 0.47 15.66 -10.02
CA CYS A 171 -0.43 15.24 -8.94
C CYS A 171 -0.81 13.76 -9.07
N THR A 172 -1.16 13.31 -10.29
CA THR A 172 -1.53 11.91 -10.55
C THR A 172 -0.34 10.96 -10.39
N LEU A 173 0.84 11.35 -10.87
CA LEU A 173 2.09 10.59 -10.67
C LEU A 173 2.38 10.41 -9.18
N THR A 174 2.29 11.49 -8.40
CA THR A 174 2.55 11.47 -6.95
C THR A 174 1.65 10.46 -6.24
N VAL A 175 0.34 10.44 -6.55
CA VAL A 175 -0.59 9.46 -5.96
C VAL A 175 -0.24 8.04 -6.40
N ARG A 176 0.00 7.79 -7.68
CA ARG A 176 0.34 6.45 -8.19
C ARG A 176 1.68 5.93 -7.65
N GLU A 177 2.68 6.80 -7.51
CA GLU A 177 3.98 6.46 -6.94
C GLU A 177 3.90 6.23 -5.43
N SER A 178 3.04 6.94 -4.71
CA SER A 178 2.78 6.66 -3.30
C SER A 178 2.21 5.24 -3.09
N ILE A 179 1.35 4.78 -4.02
CA ILE A 179 0.81 3.42 -4.04
C ILE A 179 1.92 2.40 -4.35
N LEU A 180 2.77 2.69 -5.34
CA LEU A 180 3.92 1.83 -5.67
C LEU A 180 4.91 1.70 -4.51
N ILE A 181 5.20 2.80 -3.80
CA ILE A 181 6.06 2.81 -2.61
C ILE A 181 5.42 1.98 -1.48
N SER A 182 4.11 2.13 -1.24
CA SER A 182 3.40 1.30 -0.25
C SER A 182 3.39 -0.18 -0.61
N ASN A 183 3.43 -0.51 -1.91
CA ASN A 183 3.53 -1.87 -2.41
C ASN A 183 4.96 -2.44 -2.36
N GLY A 184 5.97 -1.64 -1.99
CA GLY A 184 7.37 -2.10 -1.85
C GLY A 184 8.30 -1.72 -3.01
N SER A 185 7.82 -0.92 -3.98
CA SER A 185 8.66 -0.40 -5.06
C SER A 185 9.71 0.57 -4.51
N ARG A 186 10.97 0.38 -4.91
CA ARG A 186 12.10 1.24 -4.52
C ARG A 186 12.19 2.49 -5.40
N ILE A 187 11.38 3.49 -5.10
CA ILE A 187 11.45 4.82 -5.74
C ILE A 187 12.31 5.74 -4.86
N LYS A 188 13.29 6.45 -5.45
CA LYS A 188 14.13 7.39 -4.70
C LYS A 188 13.29 8.57 -4.22
N GLY A 189 13.33 8.90 -2.93
CA GLY A 189 12.53 9.99 -2.35
C GLY A 189 12.78 11.38 -2.98
N TRP A 190 13.95 11.60 -3.58
CA TRP A 190 14.25 12.80 -4.36
C TRP A 190 13.30 12.98 -5.56
N TRP A 191 12.84 11.88 -6.18
CA TRP A 191 11.88 11.93 -7.28
C TRP A 191 10.51 12.42 -6.84
N VAL A 192 10.04 11.93 -5.69
CA VAL A 192 8.77 12.36 -5.11
C VAL A 192 8.82 13.85 -4.77
N PHE A 193 9.92 14.31 -4.16
CA PHE A 193 10.14 15.74 -3.91
C PHE A 193 10.11 16.56 -5.20
N HIS A 194 10.77 16.09 -6.26
CA HIS A 194 10.73 16.74 -7.57
C HIS A 194 9.30 16.87 -8.11
N HIS A 195 8.48 15.82 -8.06
CA HIS A 195 7.09 15.87 -8.51
C HIS A 195 6.25 16.93 -7.77
N TYR A 196 6.43 17.07 -6.46
CA TYR A 196 5.77 18.11 -5.68
C TYR A 196 6.20 19.53 -6.09
N VAL A 197 7.50 19.75 -6.29
CA VAL A 197 8.04 21.04 -6.71
C VAL A 197 7.57 21.40 -8.13
N SER A 198 7.59 20.45 -9.06
CA SER A 198 7.10 20.62 -10.43
C SER A 198 5.60 20.91 -10.51
N ALA A 199 4.78 20.22 -9.71
CA ALA A 199 3.34 20.48 -9.61
C ALA A 199 3.06 21.89 -9.07
N PHE A 200 3.75 22.27 -7.99
CA PHE A 200 3.61 23.61 -7.40
C PHE A 200 4.00 24.70 -8.38
N LEU A 201 5.15 24.57 -9.04
CA LEU A 201 5.67 25.60 -9.91
C LEU A 201 4.89 25.70 -11.22
N SER A 202 4.38 24.59 -11.76
CA SER A 202 3.41 24.60 -12.87
C SER A 202 2.09 25.27 -12.47
N GLY A 203 1.64 25.12 -11.22
CA GLY A 203 0.46 25.81 -10.68
C GLY A 203 0.67 27.32 -10.51
N VAL A 204 1.86 27.73 -10.07
CA VAL A 204 2.26 29.14 -10.03
C VAL A 204 2.31 29.72 -11.45
N MET A 205 2.85 28.99 -12.42
CA MET A 205 2.87 29.44 -13.83
C MET A 205 1.48 29.54 -14.45
N LEU A 206 0.51 28.72 -14.02
CA LEU A 206 -0.88 28.83 -14.44
C LEU A 206 -1.58 30.10 -13.90
N THR A 207 -1.18 30.55 -12.70
CA THR A 207 -1.83 31.65 -11.98
C THR A 207 -1.12 32.99 -12.15
N CYS A 208 0.20 33.00 -12.29
CA CYS A 208 1.03 34.18 -12.56
C CYS A 208 1.22 34.37 -14.05
N LEU A 209 0.39 35.22 -14.65
CA LEU A 209 0.19 35.28 -16.10
C LEU A 209 1.15 36.22 -16.87
N ASP A 210 2.13 36.87 -16.23
CA ASP A 210 2.65 38.16 -16.72
C ASP A 210 4.09 38.20 -17.25
N THR A 211 4.79 37.08 -17.45
CA THR A 211 6.11 37.12 -18.14
C THR A 211 6.31 36.00 -19.18
N PRO A 212 6.07 36.27 -20.48
CA PRO A 212 6.06 35.25 -21.54
C PRO A 212 7.42 34.57 -21.78
N THR A 213 8.53 35.14 -21.31
CA THR A 213 9.89 34.58 -21.42
C THR A 213 10.25 33.66 -20.26
N HIS A 214 9.79 33.93 -19.04
CA HIS A 214 10.10 33.10 -17.88
C HIS A 214 9.25 31.82 -17.83
N SER A 215 7.98 31.89 -18.25
CA SER A 215 7.09 30.73 -18.29
C SER A 215 7.55 29.65 -19.27
N ARG A 216 8.14 30.03 -20.42
CA ARG A 216 8.60 29.06 -21.43
C ARG A 216 9.85 28.31 -21.00
N VAL A 217 10.85 29.01 -20.47
CA VAL A 217 12.11 28.38 -19.99
C VAL A 217 11.83 27.39 -18.87
N PHE A 218 10.87 27.71 -17.99
CA PHE A 218 10.47 26.83 -16.91
C PHE A 218 9.78 25.56 -17.41
N LEU A 219 8.86 25.67 -18.38
CA LEU A 219 8.20 24.51 -19.01
C LEU A 219 9.19 23.56 -19.70
N TYR A 220 10.19 24.09 -20.41
CA TYR A 220 11.22 23.27 -21.04
C TYR A 220 12.15 22.59 -20.03
N PHE A 221 12.48 23.28 -18.94
CA PHE A 221 13.32 22.74 -17.87
C PHE A 221 12.62 21.59 -17.15
N ASP A 222 11.34 21.77 -16.81
CA ASP A 222 10.53 20.77 -16.12
C ASP A 222 10.26 19.54 -17.01
N TYR A 223 9.99 19.77 -18.31
CA TYR A 223 9.89 18.71 -19.31
C TYR A 223 11.20 17.93 -19.50
N PHE A 224 12.35 18.63 -19.54
CA PHE A 224 13.67 18.00 -19.66
C PHE A 224 14.03 17.17 -18.44
N LEU A 225 13.68 17.63 -17.24
CA LEU A 225 13.83 16.87 -16.00
C LEU A 225 12.95 15.61 -15.99
N HIS A 226 11.71 15.71 -16.49
CA HIS A 226 10.83 14.57 -16.64
C HIS A 226 11.38 13.50 -17.59
N LEU A 227 11.92 13.89 -18.75
CA LEU A 227 12.55 12.96 -19.70
C LEU A 227 13.78 12.25 -19.13
N LYS A 228 14.54 12.94 -18.28
CA LYS A 228 15.72 12.38 -17.59
C LYS A 228 15.30 11.43 -16.46
N ALA A 229 14.14 11.67 -15.86
CA ALA A 229 13.53 10.85 -14.82
C ALA A 229 12.99 9.51 -15.32
N SER A 230 12.37 9.51 -16.50
CA SER A 230 11.73 8.33 -17.09
C SER A 230 12.72 7.22 -17.52
N LYS A 231 14.04 7.49 -17.46
CA LYS A 231 15.12 6.55 -17.86
C LYS A 231 15.87 5.89 -16.69
N LEU A 232 15.47 6.12 -15.44
CA LEU A 232 16.09 5.59 -14.21
C LEU A 232 15.13 4.66 -13.46
#